data_AF-A0A8T7LBU7-F1
#
_entry.id   AF-A0A8T7LBU7-F1
#
_cell.length_a   1.000
_cell.length_b   1.000
_cell.length_c   1.000
_cell.angle_alpha   90.00
_cell.angle_beta   90.00
_cell.angle_gamma   90.00
#
_symmetry.space_group_name_H-M   'P 1'
#
loop_
_entity.id
_entity.type
_entity.pdbx_description
1 polymer ?
#
loop_
_entity_poly.entity_id
_entity_poly.type
_entity_poly.pdbx_seq_one_letter_code
_entity_poly.pdbx_strand_id
1 'polypeptide(L)'
;MTTQQKVNRLKTIEGHIRGIQRMVEEDAYCIDIIKQVIAIQRALDAFNSLVLEEHLQGCVTTAIRSDDAVERERVIKELLQVFETGARL
;
A
#
# COMPACT_ATOMS: atom_id res chain seq x y z
N MET A 1 4.85 4.73 -11.49
CA MET A 1 5.37 3.35 -11.66
C MET A 1 4.49 2.62 -12.67
N THR A 2 5.00 1.73 -13.52
CA THR A 2 4.12 1.03 -14.49
C THR A 2 3.18 0.04 -13.79
N THR A 3 2.04 -0.28 -14.40
CA THR A 3 1.10 -1.30 -13.90
C THR A 3 1.81 -2.65 -13.69
N GLN A 4 2.69 -3.04 -14.61
CA GLN A 4 3.45 -4.28 -14.49
C GLN A 4 4.37 -4.29 -13.26
N GLN A 5 5.02 -3.17 -12.96
CA GLN A 5 5.87 -3.04 -11.77
C GLN A 5 5.06 -3.14 -10.47
N LYS A 6 3.87 -2.54 -10.41
CA LYS A 6 2.93 -2.67 -9.28
C LYS A 6 2.54 -4.14 -9.07
N VAL A 7 2.12 -4.81 -10.13
CA VAL A 7 1.74 -6.23 -10.09
C VAL A 7 2.92 -7.10 -9.66
N ASN A 8 4.14 -6.84 -10.15
CA ASN A 8 5.31 -7.62 -9.77
C ASN A 8 5.61 -7.52 -8.27
N ARG A 9 5.51 -6.31 -7.68
CA ARG A 9 5.68 -6.13 -6.23
C ARG A 9 4.62 -6.92 -5.43
N LEU A 10 3.37 -6.88 -5.87
CA LEU A 10 2.29 -7.65 -5.25
C LEU A 10 2.53 -9.17 -5.35
N LYS A 11 3.01 -9.67 -6.49
CA LYS A 11 3.39 -11.09 -6.66
C LYS A 11 4.52 -11.51 -5.72
N THR A 12 5.49 -10.62 -5.48
CA THR A 12 6.55 -10.88 -4.47
C THR A 12 5.95 -11.00 -3.07
N ILE A 13 5.08 -10.06 -2.68
CA ILE A 13 4.39 -10.08 -1.38
C ILE A 13 3.55 -11.35 -1.22
N GLU A 14 2.80 -11.74 -2.26
CA GLU A 14 2.03 -12.98 -2.31
C GLU A 14 2.93 -14.22 -2.10
N GLY A 15 4.13 -14.23 -2.67
CA GLY A 15 5.14 -15.26 -2.44
C GLY A 15 5.58 -15.35 -0.98
N HIS A 16 5.74 -14.21 -0.30
CA HIS A 16 6.04 -14.18 1.14
C HIS A 16 4.88 -14.71 1.99
N ILE A 17 3.64 -14.36 1.65
CA ILE A 17 2.44 -14.89 2.33
C ILE A 17 2.41 -16.42 2.23
N ARG A 18 2.63 -16.97 1.03
CA ARG A 18 2.74 -18.44 0.86
C ARG A 18 3.89 -19.05 1.67
N GLY A 19 5.00 -18.33 1.81
CA GLY A 19 6.10 -18.74 2.68
C GLY A 19 5.65 -18.88 4.14
N ILE A 20 4.93 -17.90 4.66
CA ILE A 20 4.39 -17.91 6.02
C ILE A 20 3.39 -19.05 6.22
N GLN A 21 2.50 -19.30 5.23
CA GLN A 21 1.56 -20.41 5.31
C GLN A 21 2.28 -21.75 5.54
N ARG A 22 3.35 -22.02 4.77
CA ARG A 22 4.18 -23.22 4.98
C ARG A 22 4.87 -23.24 6.34
N MET A 23 5.39 -22.12 6.80
CA MET A 23 6.00 -22.03 8.14
C MET A 23 5.00 -22.40 9.24
N VAL A 24 3.74 -22.00 9.11
CA VAL A 24 2.68 -22.37 10.05
C VAL A 24 2.34 -23.86 9.95
N GLU A 25 2.21 -24.40 8.73
CA GLU A 25 1.96 -25.83 8.49
C GLU A 25 3.07 -26.74 9.02
N GLU A 26 4.31 -26.24 9.01
CA GLU A 26 5.52 -26.93 9.49
C GLU A 26 5.82 -26.70 10.99
N ASP A 27 4.92 -26.04 11.72
CA ASP A 27 5.06 -25.69 13.15
C ASP A 27 6.38 -24.94 13.44
N ALA A 28 6.76 -24.02 12.53
CA ALA A 28 7.97 -23.22 12.64
C ALA A 28 7.91 -22.29 13.87
N TYR A 29 9.10 -21.91 14.35
CA TYR A 29 9.23 -21.07 15.53
C TYR A 29 8.47 -19.73 15.39
N CYS A 30 7.59 -19.46 16.35
CA CYS A 30 6.66 -18.33 16.30
C CYS A 30 7.33 -16.97 16.06
N ILE A 31 8.54 -16.75 16.61
CA ILE A 31 9.27 -15.49 16.43
C ILE A 31 9.68 -15.28 14.96
N ASP A 32 10.00 -16.36 14.24
CA ASP A 32 10.40 -16.24 12.84
C ASP A 32 9.18 -15.98 11.95
N ILE A 33 8.03 -16.57 12.27
CA ILE A 33 6.73 -16.23 11.65
C ILE A 33 6.44 -14.73 11.84
N ILE A 34 6.56 -14.22 13.07
CA ILE A 34 6.34 -12.80 13.38
C ILE A 34 7.28 -11.89 12.57
N LYS A 35 8.57 -12.24 12.47
CA LYS A 35 9.53 -11.49 11.66
C LYS A 35 9.12 -11.44 10.18
N GLN A 36 8.63 -12.55 9.62
CA GLN A 36 8.16 -12.58 8.24
C GLN A 36 6.90 -11.74 8.04
N VAL A 37 5.95 -11.76 8.99
CA VAL A 37 4.76 -10.89 8.95
C VAL A 37 5.17 -9.41 8.93
N ILE A 38 6.12 -9.00 9.79
CA ILE A 38 6.62 -7.63 9.83
C ILE A 38 7.31 -7.24 8.51
N ALA A 39 8.04 -8.17 7.89
CA ALA A 39 8.65 -7.93 6.58
C ALA A 39 7.59 -7.69 5.49
N ILE A 40 6.47 -8.43 5.52
CA ILE A 40 5.34 -8.22 4.61
C ILE A 40 4.66 -6.88 4.85
N GLN A 41 4.41 -6.51 6.10
CA GLN A 41 3.84 -5.19 6.45
C GLN A 41 4.69 -4.06 5.86
N ARG A 42 6.01 -4.11 6.06
CA ARG A 42 6.94 -3.12 5.48
C ARG A 42 6.91 -3.09 3.96
N ALA A 43 6.78 -4.24 3.30
CA ALA A 43 6.66 -4.31 1.85
C ALA A 43 5.35 -3.69 1.34
N LEU A 44 4.25 -3.88 2.07
CA LEU A 44 2.96 -3.24 1.80
C LEU A 44 3.02 -1.73 2.03
N ASP A 45 3.67 -1.26 3.11
CA ASP A 45 3.85 0.17 3.37
C ASP A 45 4.65 0.87 2.26
N ALA A 46 5.70 0.21 1.79
CA ALA A 46 6.49 0.69 0.66
C ALA A 46 5.65 0.73 -0.63
N PHE A 47 4.82 -0.28 -0.87
CA PHE A 47 3.89 -0.28 -2.02
C PHE A 47 2.86 0.85 -1.92
N ASN A 48 2.25 1.03 -0.75
CA ASN A 48 1.28 2.10 -0.48
C ASN A 48 1.89 3.48 -0.72
N SER A 49 3.12 3.71 -0.23
CA SER A 49 3.84 4.97 -0.43
C SER A 49 4.05 5.29 -1.91
N LEU A 50 4.41 4.28 -2.72
CA LEU A 50 4.58 4.45 -4.17
C LEU A 50 3.26 4.76 -4.89
N VAL A 51 2.16 4.13 -4.49
CA VAL A 51 0.84 4.39 -5.07
C VAL A 51 0.35 5.78 -4.68
N LEU A 52 0.56 6.18 -3.42
CA LEU A 52 0.22 7.50 -2.94
C LEU A 52 1.01 8.59 -3.68
N GLU A 53 2.33 8.42 -3.85
CA GLU A 53 3.16 9.36 -4.61
C GLU A 53 2.61 9.58 -6.03
N GLU A 54 2.25 8.49 -6.71
CA GLU A 54 1.67 8.57 -8.06
C GLU A 54 0.32 9.29 -8.08
N HIS A 55 -0.52 9.08 -7.06
CA HIS A 55 -1.79 9.79 -6.92
C HIS A 55 -1.59 11.30 -6.68
N LEU A 56 -0.63 11.66 -5.82
CA LEU A 56 -0.27 13.06 -5.54
C LEU A 56 0.26 13.77 -6.81
N GLN A 57 1.12 13.11 -7.57
CA GLN A 57 1.70 13.68 -8.80
C GLN A 57 0.70 13.73 -9.97
N GLY A 58 -0.26 12.82 -10.02
CA GLY A 58 -1.27 12.73 -11.08
C GLY A 58 -2.56 13.46 -10.74
N CYS A 59 -3.47 12.76 -10.06
CA CYS A 59 -4.84 13.20 -9.80
C CYS A 59 -4.87 14.50 -8.99
N VAL A 60 -4.10 14.59 -7.91
CA VAL A 60 -4.11 15.74 -6.99
C VAL A 60 -3.51 16.97 -7.67
N THR A 61 -2.35 16.83 -8.31
CA THR A 61 -1.73 17.93 -9.05
C THR A 61 -2.64 18.44 -10.17
N THR A 62 -3.36 17.54 -10.86
CA THR A 62 -4.30 17.91 -11.93
C THR A 62 -5.51 18.64 -11.36
N ALA A 63 -6.12 18.13 -10.29
CA ALA A 63 -7.26 18.76 -9.63
C ALA A 63 -6.92 20.14 -9.09
N ILE A 64 -5.77 20.29 -8.40
CA ILE A 64 -5.34 21.59 -7.84
C ILE A 64 -5.12 22.64 -8.94
N ARG A 65 -4.67 22.24 -10.12
CA ARG A 65 -4.45 23.13 -11.27
C ARG A 65 -5.73 23.40 -12.09
N SER A 66 -6.82 22.69 -11.85
CA SER A 66 -8.07 22.92 -12.55
C SER A 66 -8.85 24.07 -11.90
N ASP A 67 -9.72 24.73 -12.67
CA ASP A 67 -10.65 25.73 -12.14
C ASP A 67 -11.86 25.10 -11.42
N ASP A 68 -11.96 23.77 -11.41
CA ASP A 68 -13.07 23.04 -10.80
C ASP A 68 -12.88 22.89 -9.28
N ALA A 69 -13.58 23.75 -8.53
CA ALA A 69 -13.55 23.74 -7.07
C ALA A 69 -14.13 22.46 -6.45
N VAL A 70 -15.09 21.82 -7.10
CA VAL A 70 -15.72 20.58 -6.60
C VAL A 70 -14.72 19.43 -6.70
N GLU A 71 -13.99 19.35 -7.81
CA GLU A 71 -12.97 18.33 -8.01
C GLU A 71 -11.79 18.49 -7.05
N ARG A 72 -11.37 19.73 -6.76
CA ARG A 72 -10.33 20.00 -5.74
C ARG A 72 -10.74 19.49 -4.35
N GLU A 73 -11.96 19.83 -3.92
CA GLU A 73 -12.47 19.41 -2.61
C GLU A 73 -12.59 17.89 -2.52
N ARG A 74 -13.09 17.24 -3.58
CA ARG A 74 -13.23 15.77 -3.64
C ARG A 74 -11.89 15.08 -3.39
N VAL A 75 -10.85 15.46 -4.12
CA VAL A 75 -9.54 14.80 -4.05
C VAL A 75 -8.86 15.03 -2.70
N ILE A 76 -9.01 16.21 -2.10
CA ILE A 76 -8.50 16.48 -0.73
C ILE A 76 -9.20 15.59 0.29
N LYS A 77 -10.53 15.47 0.20
CA LYS A 77 -11.31 14.65 1.12
C LYS A 77 -10.97 13.16 1.02
N GLU A 78 -10.72 12.66 -0.19
CA GLU A 78 -10.26 11.27 -0.41
C GLU A 78 -8.92 11.00 0.29
N LEU A 79 -7.96 11.92 0.20
CA LEU A 79 -6.69 11.80 0.90
C LEU A 79 -6.87 11.77 2.42
N LEU A 80 -7.67 12.69 2.97
CA LEU A 80 -7.96 12.72 4.41
C LEU A 80 -8.57 11.40 4.89
N GLN A 81 -9.52 10.84 4.13
CA GLN A 81 -10.15 9.57 4.47
C GLN A 81 -9.15 8.40 4.51
N VAL A 82 -8.17 8.37 3.59
CA VAL A 82 -7.11 7.35 3.58
C VAL A 82 -6.25 7.43 4.84
N PHE A 83 -5.86 8.63 5.27
CA PHE A 83 -5.07 8.82 6.49
C PHE A 83 -5.86 8.51 7.77
N GLU A 84 -7.14 8.86 7.83
CA GLU A 84 -8.00 8.47 8.96
C GLU A 84 -8.17 6.95 9.07
N THR A 85 -8.19 6.24 7.94
CA THR A 85 -8.28 4.77 7.92
C THR A 85 -6.99 4.15 8.43
N GLY A 86 -5.83 4.66 7.99
CA GLY A 86 -4.52 4.19 8.44
C GLY A 86 -4.24 4.46 9.92
N ALA A 87 -4.79 5.54 10.49
CA ALA A 87 -4.60 5.91 11.89
C ALA A 87 -5.45 5.09 12.89
N ARG A 88 -6.38 4.26 12.40
CA ARG A 88 -7.25 3.40 13.24
C ARG A 88 -6.73 1.96 13.40
N LEU A 89 -5.64 1.61 12.74
CA LEU A 89 -4.94 0.32 12.85
C LEU A 89 -3.74 0.46 13.79
#